data_AF-A0A9D6H5H0-F1
#
_entry.id   AF-A0A9D6H5H0-F1
#
_cell.length_a   1.000
_cell.length_b   1.000
_cell.length_c   1.000
_cell.angle_alpha   90.00
_cell.angle_beta   90.00
_cell.angle_gamma   90.00
#
_symmetry.space_group_name_H-M   'P 1'
#
loop_
_entity.id
_entity.type
_entity.pdbx_description
1 polymer ?
#
loop_
_entity_poly.entity_id
_entity_poly.type
_entity_poly.pdbx_seq_one_letter_code
_entity_poly.pdbx_strand_id
1 'polypeptide(L)'
;MFRPGTDETNVQYEDVLCNFCHRAWDPDDPARPLIEGHHGSHLCGECLSLAYLAVVHEGRDDRQEGVACTMCLETREDEHWRSPEHPESIVCRRCIKQSATALEKDKDYTWRRPVQT
;
A
#
# COMPACT_ATOMS: atom_id res chain seq x y z
N MET A 1 -5.52 6.61 3.44
CA MET A 1 -6.20 7.91 3.37
C MET A 1 -7.65 7.76 3.79
N PHE A 2 -8.32 8.87 4.11
CA PHE A 2 -9.77 8.88 4.33
C PHE A 2 -10.50 9.50 3.15
N ARG A 3 -11.75 9.08 2.93
CA ARG A 3 -12.63 9.63 1.90
C ARG A 3 -12.85 11.13 2.15
N PRO A 4 -12.93 11.97 1.11
CA PRO A 4 -13.30 13.37 1.30
C PRO A 4 -14.67 13.49 1.99
N GLY A 5 -14.72 14.27 3.07
CA GLY A 5 -15.95 14.47 3.86
C GLY A 5 -16.21 13.43 4.95
N THR A 6 -15.26 12.53 5.24
CA THR A 6 -15.34 11.63 6.39
C THR A 6 -15.54 12.42 7.69
N ASP A 7 -16.46 11.95 8.53
CA ASP A 7 -16.64 12.42 9.89
C ASP A 7 -15.51 11.88 10.77
N GLU A 8 -14.57 12.75 11.16
CA GLU A 8 -13.41 12.37 11.97
C GLU A 8 -13.79 11.78 13.34
N THR A 9 -15.01 12.06 13.82
CA THR A 9 -15.52 11.50 15.08
C THR A 9 -16.28 10.19 14.90
N ASN A 10 -16.56 9.79 13.65
CA ASN A 10 -17.33 8.59 13.33
C ASN A 10 -16.89 7.96 11.98
N VAL A 11 -15.61 7.62 11.88
CA VAL A 11 -15.03 6.98 10.69
C VAL A 11 -15.66 5.61 10.45
N GLN A 12 -16.22 5.38 9.27
CA GLN A 12 -16.72 4.07 8.83
C GLN A 12 -15.65 3.31 8.03
N TYR A 13 -15.82 2.00 7.83
CA TYR A 13 -14.86 1.23 7.03
C TYR A 13 -14.78 1.71 5.58
N GLU A 14 -15.90 2.18 5.02
CA GLU A 14 -16.01 2.71 3.65
C GLU A 14 -15.31 4.06 3.46
N ASP A 15 -14.98 4.73 4.56
CA ASP A 15 -14.17 5.94 4.60
C ASP A 15 -12.67 5.64 4.49
N VAL A 16 -12.24 4.42 4.87
CA VAL A 16 -10.84 4.02 4.86
C VAL A 16 -10.45 3.57 3.45
N LEU A 17 -9.73 4.40 2.71
CA LEU A 17 -9.34 4.08 1.33
C LEU A 17 -7.86 3.73 1.23
N CYS A 18 -7.54 2.77 0.35
CA CYS A 18 -6.18 2.54 -0.12
C CYS A 18 -5.68 3.77 -0.87
N ASN A 19 -4.50 4.30 -0.53
CA ASN A 19 -3.91 5.45 -1.22
C ASN A 19 -3.60 5.21 -2.70
N PHE A 20 -3.46 3.95 -3.11
CA PHE A 20 -2.94 3.59 -4.43
C PHE A 20 -4.03 3.27 -5.45
N CYS A 21 -5.23 2.85 -5.02
CA CYS A 21 -6.36 2.56 -5.92
C CYS A 21 -7.68 3.19 -5.45
N HIS A 22 -7.67 3.92 -4.33
CA HIS A 22 -8.85 4.53 -3.67
C HIS A 22 -10.02 3.58 -3.36
N ARG A 23 -9.82 2.26 -3.49
CA ARG A 23 -10.82 1.27 -3.06
C ARG A 23 -10.95 1.33 -1.54
N ALA A 24 -12.19 1.36 -1.09
CA ALA A 24 -12.54 1.30 0.32
C ALA A 24 -12.12 -0.03 0.94
N TRP A 25 -11.79 -0.03 2.22
CA TRP A 25 -11.54 -1.26 2.97
C TRP A 25 -12.85 -2.01 3.21
N ASP A 26 -12.74 -3.33 3.19
CA ASP A 26 -13.81 -4.26 3.54
C ASP A 26 -13.23 -5.20 4.60
N PRO A 27 -13.67 -5.11 5.87
CA PRO A 27 -13.16 -5.96 6.94
C PRO A 27 -13.61 -7.43 6.80
N ASP A 28 -14.64 -7.70 6.00
CA ASP A 28 -15.20 -9.05 5.82
C ASP A 28 -14.52 -9.80 4.66
N ASP A 29 -13.64 -9.15 3.89
CA ASP A 29 -12.86 -9.76 2.80
C ASP A 29 -11.41 -10.08 3.23
N PRO A 30 -11.12 -11.30 3.72
CA PRO A 30 -9.79 -11.66 4.20
C PRO A 30 -8.75 -11.77 3.06
N ALA A 31 -9.17 -11.79 1.80
CA ALA A 31 -8.26 -11.81 0.66
C ALA A 31 -7.70 -10.43 0.31
N ARG A 32 -8.32 -9.36 0.83
CA ARG A 32 -7.98 -7.98 0.53
C ARG A 32 -7.59 -7.20 1.80
N PRO A 33 -6.50 -7.61 2.46
CA PRO A 33 -6.01 -6.91 3.64
C PRO A 33 -5.67 -5.45 3.34
N LEU A 34 -5.61 -4.67 4.40
CA LEU A 34 -5.11 -3.31 4.40
C LEU A 34 -3.99 -3.18 5.44
N ILE A 35 -2.90 -2.53 5.07
CA ILE A 35 -1.83 -2.16 6.00
C ILE A 35 -1.81 -0.64 6.15
N GLU A 36 -1.71 -0.17 7.40
CA GLU A 36 -1.58 1.25 7.73
C GLU A 36 -0.10 1.68 7.75
N GLY A 37 0.17 2.88 7.24
CA GLY A 37 1.44 3.59 7.32
C GLY A 37 1.33 4.88 8.14
N HIS A 38 2.27 5.79 7.97
CA HIS A 38 2.25 7.07 8.68
C HIS A 38 1.08 7.96 8.21
N HIS A 39 0.54 8.75 9.14
CA HIS A 39 -0.52 9.74 8.91
C HIS A 39 -1.78 9.17 8.21
N GLY A 40 -2.20 7.96 8.58
CA GLY A 40 -3.41 7.34 8.01
C GLY A 40 -3.27 7.00 6.53
N SER A 41 -2.04 6.77 6.05
CA SER A 41 -1.81 6.18 4.73
C SER A 41 -2.14 4.68 4.77
N HIS A 42 -2.68 4.15 3.68
CA HIS A 42 -3.12 2.77 3.60
C HIS A 42 -2.68 2.15 2.27
N LEU A 43 -2.27 0.89 2.33
CA LEU A 43 -1.93 0.07 1.17
C LEU A 43 -2.70 -1.25 1.21
N CYS A 44 -3.49 -1.55 0.19
CA CYS A 44 -4.21 -2.81 0.11
C CYS A 44 -3.34 -3.95 -0.42
N GLY A 45 -3.72 -5.20 -0.12
CA GLY A 45 -3.03 -6.40 -0.55
C GLY A 45 -2.84 -6.50 -2.06
N GLU A 46 -3.81 -6.06 -2.87
CA GLU A 46 -3.71 -6.06 -4.34
C GLU A 46 -2.61 -5.11 -4.84
N CYS A 47 -2.62 -3.85 -4.38
CA CYS A 47 -1.60 -2.87 -4.73
C CYS A 47 -0.22 -3.29 -4.20
N LEU A 48 -0.17 -3.89 -3.01
CA LEU A 48 1.07 -4.44 -2.48
C LEU A 48 1.61 -5.58 -3.35
N SER A 49 0.76 -6.47 -3.84
CA SER A 49 1.17 -7.55 -4.74
C SER A 49 1.76 -7.02 -6.04
N LEU A 50 1.11 -6.02 -6.66
CA LEU A 50 1.61 -5.36 -7.86
C LEU A 50 2.96 -4.66 -7.63
N ALA A 51 3.06 -3.90 -6.53
CA ALA A 51 4.29 -3.22 -6.16
C ALA A 51 5.43 -4.21 -5.86
N TYR A 52 5.12 -5.32 -5.19
CA TYR A 52 6.09 -6.36 -4.87
C TYR A 52 6.62 -7.04 -6.13
N LEU A 53 5.75 -7.42 -7.06
CA LEU A 53 6.16 -7.98 -8.36
C LEU A 53 7.07 -7.01 -9.10
N ALA A 54 6.62 -5.77 -9.32
CA ALA A 54 7.35 -4.77 -10.07
C ALA A 54 8.73 -4.45 -9.45
N VAL A 55 8.78 -4.14 -8.16
CA VAL A 55 10.02 -3.65 -7.53
C VAL A 55 10.91 -4.79 -7.07
N VAL A 56 10.34 -5.81 -6.44
CA VAL A 56 11.14 -6.87 -5.81
C VAL A 56 11.56 -7.94 -6.80
N HIS A 57 10.67 -8.34 -7.71
CA HIS A 57 10.93 -9.41 -8.68
C HIS A 57 11.41 -8.91 -10.03
N GLU A 58 10.85 -7.80 -10.55
CA GLU A 58 11.19 -7.26 -11.87
C GLU A 58 12.28 -6.17 -11.82
N GLY A 59 12.59 -5.64 -10.63
CA GLY A 59 13.61 -4.60 -10.46
C GLY A 59 13.20 -3.25 -11.05
N ARG A 60 11.90 -3.00 -11.22
CA ARG A 60 11.38 -1.71 -11.66
C ARG A 60 11.65 -0.63 -10.60
N ASP A 61 12.01 0.55 -11.07
CA ASP A 61 12.18 1.73 -10.23
C ASP A 61 11.49 2.96 -10.85
N ASP A 62 10.38 3.38 -10.24
CA ASP A 62 9.63 4.58 -10.62
C ASP A 62 9.99 5.79 -9.72
N ARG A 63 11.13 5.74 -9.00
CA ARG A 63 11.58 6.81 -8.09
C ARG A 63 11.70 8.13 -8.82
N GLN A 64 11.27 9.19 -8.15
CA GLN A 64 11.47 10.58 -8.57
C GLN A 64 12.25 11.31 -7.48
N GLU A 65 13.19 12.15 -7.91
CA GLU A 65 13.97 12.98 -6.99
C GLU A 65 13.05 13.90 -6.18
N GLY A 66 13.29 13.95 -4.87
CA GLY A 66 12.51 14.79 -3.94
C GLY A 66 11.09 14.32 -3.64
N VAL A 67 10.63 13.19 -4.21
CA VAL A 67 9.30 12.65 -3.92
C VAL A 67 9.38 11.64 -2.77
N ALA A 68 8.57 11.85 -1.74
CA ALA A 68 8.52 11.01 -0.56
C ALA A 68 7.58 9.80 -0.73
N CYS A 69 7.95 8.67 -0.12
CA CYS A 69 7.09 7.49 -0.02
C CYS A 69 5.79 7.83 0.73
N THR A 70 4.63 7.50 0.15
CA THR A 70 3.31 7.72 0.75
C THR A 70 3.13 7.01 2.10
N MET A 71 3.78 5.86 2.29
CA MET A 71 3.62 5.04 3.49
C MET A 71 4.52 5.46 4.66
N CYS A 72 5.77 5.86 4.40
CA CYS A 72 6.71 6.25 5.48
C CYS A 72 7.05 7.74 5.54
N LEU A 73 6.65 8.51 4.52
CA LEU A 73 6.92 9.94 4.35
C LEU A 73 8.39 10.34 4.22
N GLU A 74 9.26 9.37 3.91
CA GLU A 74 10.68 9.64 3.69
C GLU A 74 10.96 9.69 2.19
N THR A 75 11.84 10.62 1.78
CA THR A 75 12.51 10.53 0.48
C THR A 75 13.58 9.46 0.59
N ARG A 76 13.52 8.44 -0.26
CA ARG A 76 14.42 7.31 -0.19
C ARG A 76 15.14 7.11 -1.52
N GLU A 77 16.32 6.53 -1.42
CA GLU A 77 17.12 6.21 -2.59
C GLU A 77 16.86 4.79 -3.13
N ASP A 78 16.11 3.95 -2.41
CA ASP A 78 15.73 2.63 -2.91
C ASP A 78 14.67 2.73 -4.01
N GLU A 79 14.42 1.60 -4.68
CA GLU A 79 13.49 1.52 -5.79
C GLU A 79 12.05 1.82 -5.32
N HIS A 80 11.28 2.53 -6.13
CA HIS A 80 9.88 2.84 -5.83
C HIS A 80 8.93 2.20 -6.82
N TRP A 81 7.74 1.91 -6.35
CA TRP A 81 6.59 1.64 -7.21
C TRP A 81 5.66 2.85 -7.20
N ARG A 82 5.19 3.26 -8.38
CA ARG A 82 4.16 4.28 -8.53
C ARG A 82 2.84 3.64 -8.95
N SER A 83 1.74 4.06 -8.30
CA SER A 83 0.44 3.57 -8.72
C SER A 83 0.12 4.01 -10.15
N PRO A 84 -0.40 3.10 -11.01
CA PRO A 84 -0.90 3.46 -12.33
C PRO A 84 -2.23 4.24 -12.27
N GLU A 85 -3.02 4.08 -11.20
CA GLU A 85 -4.33 4.74 -11.04
C GLU A 85 -4.19 6.11 -10.36
N HIS A 86 -3.24 6.23 -9.42
CA HIS A 86 -2.99 7.43 -8.62
C HIS A 86 -1.49 7.75 -8.60
N PRO A 87 -0.93 8.37 -9.66
CA PRO A 87 0.51 8.56 -9.84
C PRO A 87 1.19 9.41 -8.75
N GLU A 88 0.44 10.16 -7.97
CA GLU A 88 0.89 10.87 -6.77
C GLU A 88 1.27 9.93 -5.62
N SER A 89 0.73 8.71 -5.61
CA SER A 89 0.99 7.70 -4.59
C SER A 89 2.15 6.80 -4.99
N ILE A 90 3.25 6.87 -4.23
CA ILE A 90 4.45 6.07 -4.42
C ILE A 90 4.81 5.29 -3.15
N VAL A 91 5.32 4.08 -3.31
CA VAL A 91 5.77 3.25 -2.18
C VAL A 91 7.20 2.76 -2.41
N CYS A 92 8.06 2.99 -1.42
CA CYS A 92 9.46 2.57 -1.47
C CYS A 92 9.61 1.06 -1.23
N ARG A 93 10.68 0.47 -1.76
CA ARG A 93 11.03 -0.95 -1.59
C ARG A 93 11.02 -1.41 -0.15
N ARG A 94 11.52 -0.59 0.79
CA ARG A 94 11.45 -0.91 2.23
C ARG A 94 10.01 -1.12 2.70
N CYS A 95 9.10 -0.20 2.41
CA CYS A 95 7.70 -0.30 2.81
C CYS A 95 7.01 -1.49 2.16
N ILE A 96 7.26 -1.73 0.86
CA ILE A 96 6.77 -2.93 0.15
C ILE A 96 7.15 -4.21 0.91
N LYS A 97 8.43 -4.38 1.26
CA LYS A 97 8.90 -5.60 1.94
C LYS A 97 8.40 -5.74 3.37
N GLN A 98 8.30 -4.63 4.11
CA GLN A 98 7.79 -4.63 5.48
C GLN A 98 6.31 -4.96 5.51
N SER A 99 5.50 -4.29 4.68
CA SER A 99 4.07 -4.56 4.53
C SER A 99 3.82 -6.02 4.10
N ALA A 100 4.58 -6.54 3.14
CA ALA A 100 4.49 -7.94 2.74
C ALA A 100 4.78 -8.91 3.89
N THR A 101 5.78 -8.60 4.71
CA THR A 101 6.10 -9.45 5.87
C THR A 101 5.01 -9.39 6.94
N ALA A 102 4.40 -8.21 7.15
CA ALA A 102 3.32 -8.05 8.12
C ALA A 102 2.07 -8.83 7.69
N LEU A 103 1.60 -8.61 6.47
CA LEU A 103 0.38 -9.25 5.96
C LEU A 103 0.52 -10.77 5.78
N GLU A 104 1.71 -11.27 5.44
CA GLU A 104 1.95 -12.71 5.33
C GLU A 104 1.90 -13.44 6.69
N LYS A 105 2.24 -12.75 7.78
CA LYS A 105 2.23 -13.31 9.14
C LYS A 105 0.87 -13.19 9.81
N ASP A 106 0.03 -12.31 9.30
CA ASP A 106 -1.33 -12.14 9.79
C ASP A 106 -2.15 -13.39 9.48
N LYS A 107 -2.82 -13.92 10.50
CA LYS A 107 -3.60 -15.16 10.40
C LYS A 107 -5.04 -14.91 10.01
N ASP A 108 -5.50 -13.66 10.15
CA ASP A 108 -6.86 -13.27 9.81
C ASP A 108 -7.00 -13.04 8.30
N TYR A 109 -5.88 -12.75 7.63
CA TYR A 109 -5.82 -12.55 6.19
C TYR A 109 -5.28 -13.77 5.43
N THR A 110 -5.87 -14.01 4.25
CA THR A 110 -5.44 -15.09 3.34
C THR A 110 -4.42 -14.62 2.31
N TRP A 111 -4.03 -13.34 2.35
CA TRP A 111 -3.03 -12.79 1.44
C TRP A 111 -1.70 -13.53 1.57
N ARG A 112 -1.06 -13.76 0.42
CA ARG A 112 0.25 -14.39 0.32
C ARG A 112 1.13 -13.56 -0.57
N ARG A 113 2.41 -13.49 -0.18
CA ARG A 113 3.42 -12.78 -0.94
C ARG A 113 3.53 -13.37 -2.36
N PRO A 114 3.59 -12.53 -3.41
CA PRO A 114 3.81 -13.02 -4.76
C PRO A 114 5.13 -13.78 -4.88
N VAL A 115 5.09 -14.94 -5.53
CA VAL A 115 6.29 -15.72 -5.89
C VAL A 115 6.78 -15.32 -7.28
N GLN A 116 8.08 -15.41 -7.51
CA GLN A 116 8.65 -15.23 -8.85
C GLN A 116 8.28 -16.46 -9.69
N THR A 117 7.55 -16.26 -10.78
CA THR A 117 7.23 -17.30 -11.78
C THR A 117 8.39 -17.54 -12.73
#